data_AF-A0A1I5T5A7-F1
#
_entry.id   AF-A0A1I5T5A7-F1
#
_cell.length_a   1.000
_cell.length_b   1.000
_cell.length_c   1.000
_cell.angle_alpha   90.00
_cell.angle_beta   90.00
_cell.angle_gamma   90.00
#
_symmetry.space_group_name_H-M   'P 1'
#
loop_
_entity.id
_entity.type
_entity.pdbx_description
1 polymer ?
#
loop_
_entity_poly.entity_id
_entity_poly.type
_entity_poly.pdbx_seq_one_letter_code
_entity_poly.pdbx_strand_id
1 'polypeptide(L)'
;MHLGSRLRRILALVALAVLLGGMLWYTRPVDLYTIAPDLEPQYLDLMLMRHTGDAADLPVRYLDLTAEDGAAYDTVLTQLESLRFRRLPLGSLLSFLRDLQSRTIHPGDFESWIGLSDGTDSLGLNCRVGWWELVTYPDSGPSFQAVLLCGGGEVGTDFHEFLWDIASESEFNS
;
A
#
# COMPACT_ATOMS: atom_id res chain seq x y z
N MET A 1 -20.75 2.51 -50.16
CA MET A 1 -19.64 2.11 -49.25
C MET A 1 -19.55 2.88 -47.92
N HIS A 2 -20.57 3.66 -47.48
CA HIS A 2 -20.45 4.48 -46.25
C HIS A 2 -20.97 3.83 -44.95
N LEU A 3 -21.87 2.84 -45.03
CA LEU A 3 -22.53 2.27 -43.85
C LEU A 3 -21.58 1.46 -42.94
N GLY A 4 -20.69 0.65 -43.53
CA GLY A 4 -19.69 -0.12 -42.79
C GLY A 4 -18.66 0.73 -42.05
N SER A 5 -18.31 1.90 -42.58
CA SER A 5 -17.38 2.84 -41.93
C SER A 5 -17.98 3.51 -40.70
N ARG A 6 -19.29 3.82 -40.72
CA ARG A 6 -20.00 4.42 -39.59
C ARG A 6 -20.19 3.41 -38.45
N LEU A 7 -20.59 2.18 -38.77
CA LEU A 7 -20.73 1.11 -37.78
C LEU A 7 -19.40 0.80 -37.08
N ARG A 8 -18.30 0.70 -37.82
CA ARG A 8 -16.96 0.50 -37.24
C ARG A 8 -16.55 1.65 -36.31
N ARG A 9 -16.86 2.90 -36.67
CA ARG A 9 -16.59 4.07 -35.81
C ARG A 9 -17.42 4.04 -34.54
N ILE A 10 -18.71 3.69 -34.63
CA ILE A 10 -19.57 3.57 -33.45
C ILE A 10 -19.05 2.48 -32.51
N LEU A 11 -18.72 1.29 -33.03
CA LEU A 11 -18.16 0.20 -32.23
C LEU A 11 -16.83 0.60 -31.57
N ALA A 12 -15.95 1.29 -32.30
CA ALA A 12 -14.69 1.79 -31.74
C ALA A 12 -14.91 2.81 -30.61
N LEU A 13 -15.89 3.71 -30.76
CA LEU A 13 -16.24 4.70 -29.72
C LEU A 13 -16.86 4.04 -28.49
N VAL A 14 -17.74 3.04 -28.67
CA VAL A 14 -18.31 2.27 -27.56
C VAL A 14 -17.21 1.52 -26.82
N ALA A 15 -16.31 0.85 -27.54
CA ALA A 15 -15.17 0.16 -26.93
C ALA A 15 -14.29 1.13 -26.14
N LEU A 16 -13.98 2.30 -26.71
CA LEU A 16 -13.20 3.33 -26.02
C LEU A 16 -13.92 3.85 -24.75
N ALA A 17 -15.23 4.08 -24.83
CA ALA A 17 -16.02 4.51 -23.66
C ALA A 17 -16.03 3.46 -22.55
N VAL A 18 -16.15 2.18 -22.89
CA VAL A 18 -16.07 1.07 -21.93
C VAL A 18 -14.67 0.99 -21.31
N LEU A 19 -13.61 1.12 -22.12
CA LEU A 19 -12.24 1.11 -21.61
C LEU A 19 -11.96 2.29 -20.67
N LEU A 20 -12.38 3.50 -21.04
CA LEU A 20 -12.22 4.69 -20.20
C LEU A 20 -13.07 4.60 -18.93
N GLY A 21 -14.32 4.14 -19.05
CA GLY A 21 -15.20 3.92 -17.90
C GLY A 21 -14.65 2.87 -16.94
N GLY A 22 -14.14 1.76 -17.47
CA GLY A 22 -13.47 0.71 -16.70
C GLY A 22 -12.20 1.21 -16.02
N MET A 23 -11.36 1.97 -16.73
CA MET A 23 -10.15 2.56 -16.17
C MET A 23 -10.46 3.57 -15.07
N LEU A 24 -11.44 4.45 -15.27
CA LEU A 24 -11.88 5.43 -14.27
C LEU A 24 -12.49 4.76 -13.04
N TRP A 25 -13.24 3.68 -13.23
CA TRP A 25 -13.79 2.88 -12.12
C TRP A 25 -12.67 2.21 -11.33
N TYR A 26 -11.74 1.55 -12.04
CA TYR A 26 -10.66 0.78 -11.42
C TYR A 26 -9.65 1.67 -10.68
N THR A 27 -9.42 2.90 -11.17
CA THR A 27 -8.50 3.87 -10.55
C THR A 27 -9.13 4.72 -9.45
N ARG A 28 -10.38 4.44 -9.05
CA ARG A 28 -11.00 5.13 -7.91
C ARG A 28 -10.18 4.89 -6.65
N PRO A 29 -9.99 5.92 -5.82
CA PRO A 29 -9.43 5.74 -4.49
C PRO A 29 -10.27 4.74 -3.69
N VAL A 30 -9.59 3.77 -3.07
CA VAL A 30 -10.17 2.78 -2.16
C VAL A 30 -9.51 2.93 -0.79
N ASP A 31 -10.27 2.66 0.26
CA ASP A 31 -9.76 2.56 1.63
C ASP A 31 -9.36 1.12 1.95
N LEU A 32 -8.86 0.93 3.18
CA LEU A 32 -8.43 -0.34 3.72
C LEU A 32 -9.54 -1.40 3.66
N TYR A 33 -10.75 -1.06 4.09
CA TYR A 33 -11.89 -1.97 4.16
C TYR A 33 -12.51 -2.28 2.80
N THR A 34 -12.31 -1.43 1.78
CA THR A 34 -12.66 -1.80 0.41
C THR A 34 -11.72 -2.89 -0.14
N ILE A 35 -10.51 -3.02 0.42
CA ILE A 35 -9.53 -4.05 0.04
C ILE A 35 -9.75 -5.32 0.86
N ALA A 36 -9.91 -5.20 2.18
CA ALA A 36 -10.17 -6.29 3.10
C ALA A 36 -11.48 -6.00 3.88
N PRO A 37 -12.65 -6.30 3.31
CA PRO A 37 -13.94 -5.89 3.87
C PRO A 37 -14.33 -6.62 5.15
N ASP A 38 -13.83 -7.82 5.36
CA ASP A 38 -14.15 -8.66 6.51
C ASP A 38 -13.15 -8.49 7.66
N LEU A 39 -12.08 -7.72 7.44
CA LEU A 39 -11.03 -7.49 8.44
C LEU A 39 -11.51 -6.51 9.50
N GLU A 40 -11.51 -6.95 10.76
CA GLU A 40 -11.72 -6.09 11.94
C GLU A 40 -10.45 -6.08 12.80
N PRO A 41 -9.44 -5.24 12.47
CA PRO A 41 -8.13 -5.33 13.09
C PRO A 41 -8.22 -5.34 14.62
N GLN A 42 -7.50 -6.25 15.25
CA GLN A 42 -7.29 -6.31 16.70
C GLN A 42 -5.80 -6.19 17.06
N TYR A 43 -4.94 -6.44 16.08
CA TYR A 43 -3.48 -6.41 16.18
C TYR A 43 -2.90 -5.58 15.04
N LEU A 44 -1.93 -4.75 15.38
CA LEU A 44 -1.07 -4.01 14.47
C LEU A 44 0.38 -4.38 14.78
N ASP A 45 1.11 -4.88 13.79
CA ASP A 45 2.53 -5.20 13.88
C ASP A 45 3.25 -4.42 12.78
N LEU A 46 4.19 -3.56 13.16
CA LEU A 46 4.87 -2.66 12.25
C LEU A 46 6.37 -2.76 12.41
N MET A 47 7.05 -2.80 11.26
CA MET A 47 8.49 -2.60 11.15
C MET A 47 8.74 -1.40 10.23
N LEU A 48 9.54 -0.45 10.69
CA LEU A 48 9.98 0.71 9.92
C LEU A 48 11.50 0.75 9.84
N MET A 49 12.02 1.00 8.65
CA MET A 49 13.43 1.24 8.37
C MET A 49 13.57 2.61 7.74
N ARG A 50 14.50 3.43 8.26
CA ARG A 50 14.80 4.75 7.69
C ARG A 50 16.18 4.73 7.06
N HIS A 51 16.26 5.12 5.79
CA HIS A 51 17.53 5.25 5.10
C HIS A 51 18.26 6.53 5.53
N THR A 52 19.52 6.41 5.94
CA THR A 52 20.36 7.55 6.35
C THR A 52 21.30 8.04 5.24
N GLY A 53 21.43 7.25 4.17
CA GLY A 53 22.44 7.44 3.11
C GLY A 53 23.71 6.61 3.32
N ASP A 54 23.90 6.02 4.50
CA ASP A 54 24.90 4.99 4.74
C ASP A 54 24.21 3.63 4.85
N ALA A 55 24.64 2.65 4.05
CA ALA A 55 24.09 1.31 4.10
C ALA A 55 24.45 0.57 5.40
N ALA A 56 25.47 1.03 6.13
CA ALA A 56 25.85 0.50 7.43
C ALA A 56 25.01 1.05 8.59
N ASP A 57 24.27 2.15 8.37
CA ASP A 57 23.45 2.82 9.39
C ASP A 57 21.98 2.86 8.94
N LEU A 58 21.28 1.76 9.18
CA LEU A 58 19.87 1.59 8.85
C LEU A 58 19.08 1.35 10.14
N PRO A 59 18.69 2.42 10.87
CA PRO A 59 17.90 2.28 12.06
C PRO A 59 16.57 1.61 11.72
N VAL A 60 16.19 0.65 12.55
CA VAL A 60 14.93 -0.08 12.45
C VAL A 60 14.14 0.16 13.73
N ARG A 61 12.87 0.49 13.58
CA ARG A 61 11.92 0.66 14.68
C ARG A 61 10.74 -0.29 14.50
N TYR A 62 10.20 -0.70 15.64
CA TYR A 62 9.07 -1.60 15.72
C TYR A 62 7.95 -0.95 16.52
N LEU A 63 6.73 -1.28 16.17
CA LEU A 63 5.53 -0.87 16.88
C LEU A 63 4.55 -2.02 16.86
N ASP A 64 4.31 -2.61 18.02
CA ASP A 64 3.32 -3.64 18.24
C ASP A 64 2.19 -3.05 19.08
N LEU A 65 0.97 -3.05 18.55
CA LEU A 65 -0.21 -2.53 19.23
C LEU A 65 -1.35 -3.52 19.12
N THR A 66 -2.13 -3.59 20.18
CA THR A 66 -3.38 -4.34 20.28
C THR A 66 -4.52 -3.39 20.64
N ALA A 67 -5.76 -3.80 20.41
CA ALA A 67 -6.92 -3.02 20.82
C ALA A 67 -6.92 -2.67 22.33
N GLU A 68 -6.21 -3.44 23.17
CA GLU A 68 -6.07 -3.19 24.60
C GLU A 68 -5.17 -1.97 24.92
N ASP A 69 -4.32 -1.55 23.97
CA ASP A 69 -3.46 -0.36 24.10
C ASP A 69 -4.25 0.96 23.93
N GLY A 70 -5.55 0.87 23.66
CA GLY A 70 -6.50 1.97 23.68
C GLY A 70 -6.12 3.12 22.75
N ALA A 71 -5.89 4.31 23.30
CA ALA A 71 -5.70 5.52 22.50
C ALA A 71 -4.50 5.45 21.53
N ALA A 72 -3.43 4.71 21.87
CA ALA A 72 -2.29 4.53 20.97
C ALA A 72 -2.70 3.71 19.73
N TYR A 73 -3.37 2.58 19.97
CA TYR A 73 -3.94 1.74 18.92
C TYR A 73 -4.93 2.52 18.04
N ASP A 74 -5.91 3.20 18.65
CA ASP A 74 -6.94 3.95 17.94
C ASP A 74 -6.34 5.04 17.05
N THR A 75 -5.29 5.73 17.54
CA THR A 75 -4.62 6.78 16.78
C THR A 75 -3.94 6.21 15.54
N VAL A 76 -3.20 5.10 15.68
CA VAL A 76 -2.50 4.47 14.56
C VAL A 76 -3.48 3.89 13.55
N LEU A 77 -4.51 3.17 14.03
CA LEU A 77 -5.54 2.62 13.16
C LEU A 77 -6.26 3.73 12.40
N THR A 78 -6.63 4.83 13.06
CA THR A 78 -7.26 5.99 12.40
C THR A 78 -6.37 6.58 11.29
N GLN A 79 -5.05 6.68 11.52
CA GLN A 79 -4.12 7.16 10.49
C GLN A 79 -4.06 6.19 9.31
N LEU A 80 -4.00 4.88 9.55
CA LEU A 80 -4.06 3.85 8.50
C LEU A 80 -5.36 3.89 7.71
N GLU A 81 -6.49 4.01 8.40
CA GLU A 81 -7.83 4.12 7.82
C GLU A 81 -8.02 5.41 7.01
N SER A 82 -7.24 6.46 7.28
CA SER A 82 -7.26 7.70 6.51
C SER A 82 -6.59 7.57 5.14
N LEU A 83 -5.70 6.58 4.98
CA LEU A 83 -4.99 6.36 3.72
C LEU A 83 -5.96 5.93 2.62
N ARG A 84 -5.67 6.35 1.40
CA ARG A 84 -6.45 6.00 0.21
C ARG A 84 -5.52 5.49 -0.86
N PHE A 85 -5.88 4.39 -1.49
CA PHE A 85 -5.05 3.69 -2.47
C PHE A 85 -5.74 3.65 -3.83
N ARG A 86 -4.98 3.58 -4.92
CA ARG A 86 -5.49 3.23 -6.24
C ARG A 86 -4.90 1.89 -6.65
N ARG A 87 -5.77 1.00 -7.13
CA ARG A 87 -5.35 -0.30 -7.65
C ARG A 87 -4.65 -0.09 -9.00
N LEU A 88 -3.58 -0.85 -9.22
CA LEU A 88 -2.89 -0.89 -10.52
C LEU A 88 -3.37 -2.11 -11.33
N PRO A 89 -4.03 -1.92 -12.49
CA PRO A 89 -4.68 -3.02 -13.22
C PRO A 89 -3.69 -4.00 -13.84
N LEU A 90 -2.42 -3.63 -13.92
CA LEU A 90 -1.30 -4.48 -14.32
C LEU A 90 -0.28 -4.62 -13.18
N GLY A 91 -0.75 -4.58 -11.93
CA GLY A 91 0.09 -4.53 -10.73
C GLY A 91 1.17 -5.60 -10.68
N SER A 92 0.87 -6.85 -11.05
CA SER A 92 1.86 -7.94 -11.10
C SER A 92 2.97 -7.71 -12.15
N LEU A 93 2.63 -7.19 -13.33
CA LEU A 93 3.61 -6.82 -14.35
C LEU A 93 4.46 -5.62 -13.91
N LEU A 94 3.84 -4.66 -13.20
CA LEU A 94 4.54 -3.49 -12.66
C LEU A 94 5.43 -3.85 -11.48
N SER A 95 5.02 -4.77 -10.58
CA SER A 95 5.89 -5.32 -9.53
C SER A 95 7.09 -6.06 -10.12
N PHE A 96 6.92 -6.76 -11.26
CA PHE A 96 8.06 -7.36 -11.97
C PHE A 96 9.00 -6.30 -12.59
N LEU A 97 8.44 -5.25 -13.20
CA LEU A 97 9.25 -4.14 -13.75
C LEU A 97 9.94 -3.30 -12.65
N ARG A 98 9.38 -3.24 -11.45
CA ARG A 98 9.98 -2.60 -10.26
C ARG A 98 11.30 -3.26 -9.89
N ASP A 99 11.37 -4.59 -9.86
CA ASP A 99 12.61 -5.30 -9.51
C ASP A 99 13.73 -5.05 -10.56
N LEU A 100 13.37 -4.59 -11.76
CA LEU A 100 14.30 -4.19 -12.82
C LEU A 100 14.70 -2.71 -12.77
N GLN A 101 13.94 -1.85 -12.08
CA GLN A 101 14.24 -0.43 -11.92
C GLN A 101 14.92 -0.17 -10.57
N SER A 102 16.23 0.08 -10.58
CA SER A 102 16.93 0.61 -9.40
C SER A 102 16.49 2.05 -9.16
N ARG A 103 15.60 2.26 -8.19
CA ARG A 103 15.31 3.59 -7.67
C ARG A 103 16.51 4.06 -6.84
N THR A 104 16.92 5.31 -7.02
CA THR A 104 17.89 5.93 -6.12
C THR A 104 17.24 6.13 -4.76
N ILE A 105 17.86 5.58 -3.73
CA ILE A 105 17.46 5.74 -2.33
C ILE A 105 18.12 7.00 -1.80
N HIS A 106 17.34 7.86 -1.17
CA HIS A 106 17.79 9.10 -0.55
C HIS A 106 17.74 9.00 0.98
N PRO A 107 18.60 9.74 1.69
CA PRO A 107 18.44 9.93 3.13
C PRO A 107 17.03 10.46 3.46
N GLY A 108 16.37 9.83 4.44
CA GLY A 108 14.99 10.11 4.83
C GLY A 108 13.94 9.25 4.11
N ASP A 109 14.32 8.46 3.11
CA ASP A 109 13.41 7.47 2.54
C ASP A 109 13.12 6.36 3.54
N PHE A 110 11.89 5.83 3.50
CA PHE A 110 11.46 4.73 4.37
C PHE A 110 11.20 3.43 3.61
N GLU A 111 11.47 2.33 4.30
CA GLU A 111 10.91 1.01 4.01
C GLU A 111 10.08 0.58 5.23
N SER A 112 8.89 0.03 4.99
CA SER A 112 8.00 -0.43 6.05
C SER A 112 7.26 -1.70 5.68
N TRP A 113 6.96 -2.47 6.72
CA TRP A 113 6.00 -3.56 6.69
C TRP A 113 4.98 -3.30 7.80
N ILE A 114 3.70 -3.32 7.46
CA ILE A 114 2.60 -3.02 8.37
C ILE A 114 1.59 -4.15 8.26
N GLY A 115 1.49 -4.98 9.28
CA GLY A 115 0.51 -6.04 9.41
C GLY A 115 -0.70 -5.58 10.21
N LEU A 116 -1.89 -5.86 9.69
CA LEU A 116 -3.16 -5.79 10.40
C LEU A 116 -3.76 -7.18 10.46
N SER A 117 -4.24 -7.60 11.63
CA SER A 117 -4.96 -8.87 11.76
C SER A 117 -6.02 -8.85 12.85
N ASP A 118 -7.01 -9.72 12.72
CA ASP A 118 -8.05 -9.96 13.72
C ASP A 118 -7.92 -11.37 14.37
N GLY A 119 -6.84 -12.06 14.05
CA GLY A 119 -6.58 -13.45 14.45
C GLY A 119 -7.06 -14.50 13.44
N THR A 120 -7.93 -14.13 12.50
CA THR A 120 -8.42 -14.99 11.41
C THR A 120 -7.96 -14.47 10.06
N ASP A 121 -8.27 -13.21 9.77
CA ASP A 121 -7.88 -12.51 8.55
C ASP A 121 -6.66 -11.62 8.81
N SER A 122 -5.86 -11.42 7.76
CA SER A 122 -4.68 -10.58 7.80
C SER A 122 -4.44 -9.82 6.51
N LEU A 123 -3.97 -8.59 6.67
CA LEU A 123 -3.59 -7.69 5.60
C LEU A 123 -2.22 -7.09 5.90
N GLY A 124 -1.30 -7.22 4.96
CA GLY A 124 -0.02 -6.54 4.95
C GLY A 124 -0.05 -5.32 4.04
N LEU A 125 0.61 -4.25 4.47
CA LEU A 125 0.92 -3.06 3.69
C LEU A 125 2.45 -2.89 3.71
N ASN A 126 3.06 -3.06 2.54
CA ASN A 126 4.49 -2.87 2.36
C ASN A 126 4.72 -1.53 1.67
N CYS A 127 5.60 -0.71 2.21
CA CYS A 127 6.13 0.46 1.53
C CYS A 127 7.63 0.26 1.31
N ARG A 128 8.10 0.41 0.08
CA ARG A 128 9.54 0.45 -0.21
C ARG A 128 9.86 1.71 -0.98
N VAL A 129 10.40 2.72 -0.29
CA VAL A 129 10.78 4.00 -0.89
C VAL A 129 9.60 4.58 -1.68
N GLY A 130 8.44 4.71 -1.03
CA GLY A 130 7.21 5.24 -1.62
C GLY A 130 6.47 4.33 -2.60
N TRP A 131 6.95 3.11 -2.85
CA TRP A 131 6.19 2.08 -3.57
C TRP A 131 5.37 1.25 -2.60
N TRP A 132 4.05 1.20 -2.82
CA TRP A 132 3.13 0.51 -1.94
C TRP A 132 2.63 -0.81 -2.55
N GLU A 133 2.59 -1.84 -1.73
CA GLU A 133 2.07 -3.16 -2.09
C GLU A 133 1.19 -3.68 -0.96
N LEU A 134 0.03 -4.21 -1.33
CA LEU A 134 -0.84 -4.91 -0.42
C LEU A 134 -0.51 -6.40 -0.46
N VAL A 135 -0.51 -7.03 0.69
CA VAL A 135 -0.31 -8.46 0.86
C VAL A 135 -1.53 -9.04 1.55
N THR A 136 -2.26 -9.93 0.90
CA THR A 136 -3.33 -10.70 1.53
C THR A 136 -2.91 -12.16 1.64
N TYR A 137 -3.50 -12.89 2.59
CA TYR A 137 -3.11 -14.27 2.88
C TYR A 137 -4.28 -15.25 2.65
N PRO A 138 -4.74 -15.46 1.40
CA PRO A 138 -5.72 -16.50 1.12
C PRO A 138 -5.14 -17.92 1.29
N ASP A 139 -6.00 -18.92 1.34
CA ASP A 139 -5.63 -20.35 1.47
C ASP A 139 -4.58 -20.82 0.43
N SER A 140 -4.52 -20.18 -0.74
CA SER A 140 -3.55 -20.50 -1.80
C SER A 140 -2.16 -19.91 -1.58
N GLY A 141 -1.91 -19.24 -0.45
CA GLY A 141 -0.67 -18.53 -0.15
C GLY A 141 -0.77 -17.02 -0.41
N PRO A 142 0.29 -16.25 -0.07
CA PRO A 142 0.24 -14.80 -0.10
C PRO A 142 -0.01 -14.25 -1.51
N SER A 143 -0.92 -13.28 -1.60
CA SER A 143 -1.23 -12.54 -2.81
C SER A 143 -0.74 -11.11 -2.71
N PHE A 144 0.02 -10.67 -3.71
CA PHE A 144 0.63 -9.34 -3.75
C PHE A 144 -0.08 -8.47 -4.78
N GLN A 145 -0.46 -7.26 -4.37
CA GLN A 145 -1.11 -6.29 -5.25
C GLN A 145 -0.45 -4.93 -5.12
N ALA A 146 0.24 -4.50 -6.19
CA ALA A 146 0.77 -3.15 -6.28
C ALA A 146 -0.37 -2.11 -6.24
N VAL A 147 -0.15 -1.07 -5.43
CA VAL A 147 -1.07 0.06 -5.29
C VAL A 147 -0.34 1.39 -5.28
N LEU A 148 -1.06 2.45 -5.59
CA LEU A 148 -0.58 3.81 -5.48
C LEU A 148 -1.26 4.49 -4.30
N LEU A 149 -0.47 5.02 -3.36
CA LEU A 149 -0.99 5.90 -2.33
C LEU A 149 -1.48 7.22 -2.96
N CYS A 150 -2.72 7.59 -2.66
CA CYS A 150 -3.29 8.87 -3.06
C CYS A 150 -2.63 10.01 -2.26
N GLY A 151 -2.42 11.16 -2.90
CA GLY A 151 -1.66 12.26 -2.31
C GLY A 151 -0.15 12.17 -2.57
N GLY A 152 0.35 11.03 -3.06
CA GLY A 152 1.73 10.89 -3.53
C GLY A 152 2.74 10.70 -2.40
N GLY A 153 4.00 11.07 -2.68
CA GLY A 153 5.12 10.81 -1.78
C GLY A 153 5.02 11.54 -0.44
N GLU A 154 4.51 12.78 -0.41
CA GLU A 154 4.39 13.61 0.79
C GLU A 154 3.52 12.95 1.86
N VAL A 155 2.30 12.53 1.50
CA VAL A 155 1.40 11.80 2.42
C VAL A 155 2.04 10.52 2.92
N GLY A 156 2.80 9.82 2.06
CA GLY A 156 3.54 8.64 2.45
C GLY A 156 4.62 8.96 3.48
N THR A 157 5.44 9.98 3.24
CA THR A 157 6.50 10.41 4.15
C THR A 157 5.92 10.88 5.50
N ASP A 158 4.90 11.73 5.50
CA ASP A 158 4.26 12.22 6.72
C ASP A 158 3.71 11.07 7.58
N PHE A 159 3.10 10.08 6.94
CA PHE A 159 2.61 8.88 7.63
C PHE A 159 3.75 8.06 8.24
N HIS A 160 4.87 7.88 7.53
CA HIS A 160 6.02 7.15 8.07
C HIS A 160 6.73 7.94 9.19
N GLU A 161 6.81 9.26 9.09
CA GLU A 161 7.35 10.11 10.16
C GLU A 161 6.47 10.01 11.43
N PHE A 162 5.14 10.08 11.27
CA PHE A 162 4.20 9.84 12.37
C PHE A 162 4.44 8.49 13.05
N LEU A 163 4.56 7.41 12.27
CA LEU A 163 4.84 6.08 12.81
C LEU A 163 6.22 6.01 13.47
N TRP A 164 7.23 6.65 12.88
CA TRP A 164 8.59 6.63 13.39
C TRP A 164 8.69 7.29 14.77
N ASP A 165 7.95 8.37 15.00
CA ASP A 165 7.95 9.11 16.26
C ASP A 165 7.36 8.32 17.43
N ILE A 166 6.42 7.40 17.14
CA ILE A 166 5.77 6.57 18.16
C ILE A 166 6.37 5.16 18.26
N ALA A 167 7.06 4.69 17.20
CA ALA A 167 7.72 3.41 17.18
C ALA A 167 8.98 3.42 18.06
N SER A 168 9.27 2.28 18.66
CA SER A 168 10.46 2.12 19.52
C SER A 168 11.60 1.51 18.71
N GLU A 169 12.83 1.90 19.02
CA GLU A 169 14.00 1.14 18.55
C GLU A 169 13.94 -0.27 19.14
N SER A 170 14.32 -1.28 18.35
CA SER A 170 14.38 -2.62 18.92
C SER A 170 15.41 -2.65 20.04
N GLU A 171 14.97 -2.96 21.26
CA GLU A 171 15.83 -3.63 22.22
C GLU A 171 16.03 -5.06 21.72
N PHE A 172 16.84 -5.24 20.68
CA PHE A 172 17.46 -6.56 20.45
C PHE A 172 18.40 -6.75 21.64
N ASN A 173 17.87 -7.38 22.70
CA ASN A 173 18.64 -7.78 23.86
C ASN A 173 19.89 -8.53 23.38
N SER A 174 21.04 -7.92 23.66
CA SER A 174 22.37 -8.50 23.59
C SER A 174 22.46 -9.84 24.31
#